data_AF-A0A974SCP1-F1
#
_entry.id   AF-A0A974SCP1-F1
#
_cell.length_a   1.000
_cell.length_b   1.000
_cell.length_c   1.000
_cell.angle_alpha   90.00
_cell.angle_beta   90.00
_cell.angle_gamma   90.00
#
_symmetry.space_group_name_H-M   'P 1'
#
loop_
_entity.id
_entity.type
_entity.pdbx_description
1 polymer ?
#
loop_
_entity_poly.entity_id
_entity_poly.type
_entity_poly.pdbx_seq_one_letter_code
_entity_poly.pdbx_strand_id
1 'polypeptide(L)'
;MAILSTGPIENNAVLGVRPTQQLTVKVLCRNTVDAVSVTIQGYVLGATRTLYVNEVLHIAPNEVVTRNYFADLDGFEFIFTTGPAAAEAVGISVWGKQSSGQLVDAHRVAEHENTSQDA
;
A
#
# COMPACT_ATOMS: atom_id res chain seq x y z
N MET A 1 -8.26 -13.59 6.34
CA MET A 1 -7.04 -12.78 6.12
C MET A 1 -7.02 -12.45 4.64
N ALA A 2 -6.90 -11.18 4.27
CA ALA A 2 -6.75 -10.76 2.89
C ALA A 2 -5.32 -10.28 2.64
N ILE A 3 -4.80 -10.57 1.45
CA ILE A 3 -3.56 -10.00 0.93
C ILE A 3 -3.96 -9.11 -0.23
N LEU A 4 -3.69 -7.82 -0.10
CA LEU A 4 -3.94 -6.82 -1.13
C LEU A 4 -2.60 -6.35 -1.69
N SER A 5 -2.54 -6.05 -2.97
CA SER A 5 -1.35 -5.49 -3.61
C SER A 5 -1.72 -4.32 -4.52
N THR A 6 -0.78 -3.38 -4.67
CA THR A 6 -0.83 -2.41 -5.77
C THR A 6 -0.47 -3.02 -7.12
N GLY A 7 0.13 -4.22 -7.11
CA GLY A 7 0.96 -4.71 -8.19
C GLY A 7 2.22 -3.85 -8.37
N PRO A 8 3.09 -4.21 -9.33
CA PRO A 8 4.21 -3.37 -9.75
C PRO A 8 3.74 -2.00 -10.25
N ILE A 9 4.34 -0.94 -9.72
CA ILE A 9 4.16 0.43 -10.19
C ILE A 9 5.47 0.86 -10.86
N GLU A 10 5.38 1.25 -12.13
CA GLU A 10 6.45 1.92 -12.85
C GLU A 10 6.44 3.41 -12.50
N ASN A 11 7.62 3.98 -12.25
CA ASN A 11 7.77 5.38 -11.84
C ASN A 11 9.10 5.96 -12.37
N ASN A 12 9.36 5.76 -13.66
CA ASN A 12 10.58 6.25 -14.31
C ASN A 12 10.69 7.79 -14.24
N ALA A 13 11.93 8.29 -14.11
CA ALA A 13 12.18 9.72 -14.13
C ALA A 13 11.94 10.33 -15.52
N VAL A 14 11.19 11.42 -15.58
CA VAL A 14 11.00 12.25 -16.77
C VAL A 14 11.75 13.56 -16.53
N LEU A 15 12.76 13.84 -17.36
CA LEU A 15 13.66 14.99 -17.18
C LEU A 15 14.32 15.04 -15.79
N GLY A 16 14.64 13.87 -15.23
CA GLY A 16 15.31 13.73 -13.93
C GLY A 16 14.38 13.81 -12.71
N VAL A 17 13.06 13.96 -12.91
CA VAL A 17 12.07 13.99 -11.84
C VAL A 17 11.09 12.83 -12.01
N ARG A 18 10.90 12.04 -10.95
CA ARG A 18 9.89 10.97 -10.95
C ARG A 18 8.51 11.54 -10.65
N PRO A 19 7.44 11.06 -11.32
CA PRO A 19 6.08 11.50 -11.03
C PRO A 19 5.71 11.32 -9.56
N THR A 20 5.95 10.14 -9.00
CA THR A 20 5.74 9.86 -7.58
C THR A 20 7.06 9.97 -6.84
N GLN A 21 7.14 10.84 -5.84
CA GLN A 21 8.29 10.98 -4.94
C GLN A 21 7.92 10.63 -3.48
N GLN A 22 6.63 10.69 -3.16
CA GLN A 22 6.05 10.25 -1.90
C GLN A 22 4.81 9.40 -2.17
N LEU A 23 4.63 8.33 -1.41
CA LEU A 23 3.43 7.51 -1.42
C LEU A 23 2.64 7.75 -0.14
N THR A 24 1.38 8.18 -0.25
CA THR A 24 0.46 8.24 0.88
C THR A 24 -0.43 7.01 0.89
N VAL A 25 -0.42 6.26 1.99
CA VAL A 25 -1.37 5.19 2.26
C VAL A 25 -2.37 5.68 3.32
N LYS A 26 -3.67 5.57 3.03
CA LYS A 26 -4.72 5.74 4.03
C LYS A 26 -5.36 4.40 4.32
N VAL A 27 -5.49 4.09 5.61
CA VAL A 27 -6.14 2.87 6.09
C VAL A 27 -7.28 3.24 7.02
N LEU A 28 -8.48 2.71 6.75
CA LEU A 28 -9.70 2.92 7.53
C LEU A 28 -10.12 1.59 8.16
N CYS A 29 -10.40 1.60 9.45
CA CYS A 29 -11.17 0.54 10.10
C CYS A 29 -12.66 0.87 10.03
N ARG A 30 -13.44 0.04 9.33
CA ARG A 30 -14.91 0.17 9.23
C ARG A 30 -15.65 -0.53 10.37
N ASN A 31 -14.94 -1.24 11.24
CA ASN A 31 -15.55 -1.83 12.44
C ASN A 31 -15.91 -0.74 13.44
N THR A 32 -16.98 -0.99 14.19
CA THR A 32 -17.47 -0.09 15.24
C THR A 32 -17.07 -0.52 16.66
N VAL A 33 -16.57 -1.75 16.82
CA VAL A 33 -16.24 -2.33 18.13
C VAL A 33 -14.81 -2.87 18.18
N ASP A 34 -14.41 -3.63 17.17
CA ASP A 34 -13.11 -4.31 17.17
C ASP A 34 -12.03 -3.54 16.42
N ALA A 35 -10.85 -3.45 17.02
CA ALA A 35 -9.65 -2.96 16.35
C ALA A 35 -9.16 -3.96 15.30
N VAL A 36 -8.47 -3.46 14.28
CA VAL A 36 -7.88 -4.27 13.21
C VAL A 36 -6.37 -4.06 13.15
N SER A 37 -5.67 -5.06 12.64
CA SER A 37 -4.25 -4.94 12.29
C SER A 37 -4.04 -5.06 10.79
N VAL A 38 -3.11 -4.25 10.27
CA VAL A 38 -2.67 -4.29 8.87
C VAL A 38 -1.15 -4.23 8.83
N THR A 39 -0.52 -5.23 8.24
CA THR A 39 0.90 -5.18 7.91
C THR A 39 1.08 -4.54 6.54
N ILE A 40 1.92 -3.52 6.45
CA ILE A 40 2.28 -2.79 5.23
C ILE A 40 3.71 -3.13 4.87
N GLN A 41 3.90 -3.65 3.66
CA GLN A 41 5.21 -3.94 3.10
C GLN A 41 5.40 -3.19 1.80
N GLY A 42 6.51 -2.46 1.69
CA GLY A 42 6.89 -1.73 0.49
C GLY A 42 8.19 -2.30 -0.07
N TYR A 43 8.20 -2.54 -1.37
CA TYR A 43 9.33 -3.11 -2.08
C TYR A 43 9.82 -2.18 -3.18
N VAL A 44 11.14 -2.05 -3.32
CA VAL A 44 11.78 -1.49 -4.50
C VAL A 44 11.87 -2.59 -5.56
N LEU A 45 11.49 -2.26 -6.79
CA LEU A 45 11.54 -3.17 -7.93
C LEU A 45 12.75 -2.83 -8.80
N GLY A 46 13.78 -3.67 -8.72
CA GLY A 46 14.92 -3.67 -9.65
C GLY A 46 15.08 -5.03 -10.31
N ALA A 47 16.32 -5.51 -10.46
CA ALA A 47 16.56 -6.90 -10.88
C ALA A 47 15.98 -7.93 -9.88
N THR A 48 15.85 -7.54 -8.62
CA THR A 48 15.19 -8.29 -7.56
C THR A 48 14.25 -7.39 -6.77
N ARG A 49 13.30 -8.00 -6.07
CA ARG A 49 12.36 -7.31 -5.17
C ARG A 49 13.02 -7.11 -3.81
N THR A 50 13.28 -5.86 -3.41
CA THR A 50 13.96 -5.54 -2.13
C THR A 50 13.01 -4.82 -1.17
N LEU A 51 12.78 -5.40 0.01
CA LEU A 51 11.92 -4.81 1.06
C LEU A 51 12.59 -3.56 1.63
N TYR A 52 11.85 -2.44 1.69
CA TYR A 52 12.33 -1.20 2.31
C TYR A 52 11.33 -0.57 3.28
N VAL A 53 10.08 -1.03 3.29
CA VAL A 53 9.08 -0.69 4.31
C VAL A 53 8.54 -2.00 4.89
N ASN A 54 8.49 -2.10 6.22
CA ASN A 54 7.83 -3.17 6.94
C ASN A 54 7.24 -2.61 8.22
N GLU A 55 5.94 -2.31 8.21
CA GLU A 55 5.23 -1.67 9.31
C GLU A 55 3.98 -2.46 9.67
N VAL A 56 3.68 -2.56 10.97
CA VAL A 56 2.40 -3.11 11.44
C VAL A 56 1.59 -1.96 12.04
N LEU A 57 0.39 -1.75 11.52
CA LEU A 57 -0.57 -0.79 12.04
C LEU A 57 -1.60 -1.51 12.90
N HIS A 58 -1.89 -0.92 14.06
CA HIS A 58 -3.08 -1.23 14.85
C HIS A 58 -4.02 -0.05 14.74
N ILE A 59 -5.26 -0.31 14.32
CA ILE A 59 -6.23 0.72 13.94
C ILE A 59 -7.48 0.49 14.77
N ALA A 60 -7.82 1.48 15.60
CA ALA A 60 -9.00 1.43 16.45
C ALA A 60 -10.30 1.45 15.62
N PRO A 61 -11.45 1.08 16.21
CA PRO A 61 -12.74 1.16 15.53
C PRO A 61 -13.02 2.56 14.98
N ASN A 62 -13.50 2.65 13.74
CA ASN A 62 -13.74 3.90 12.99
C ASN A 62 -12.52 4.82 12.80
N GLU A 63 -11.32 4.38 13.14
CA GLU A 63 -10.10 5.19 12.96
C GLU A 63 -9.62 5.18 11.50
N VAL A 64 -9.13 6.34 11.06
CA VAL A 64 -8.39 6.48 9.80
C VAL A 64 -6.95 6.83 10.12
N VAL A 65 -6.03 5.96 9.70
CA VAL A 65 -4.59 6.16 9.82
C VAL A 65 -4.02 6.57 8.46
N THR A 66 -3.13 7.57 8.47
CA THR A 66 -2.38 7.99 7.28
C THR A 66 -0.90 7.71 7.48
N ARG A 67 -0.25 7.14 6.46
CA ARG A 67 1.20 6.92 6.39
C ARG A 67 1.75 7.47 5.10
N ASN A 68 2.94 8.04 5.17
CA ASN A 68 3.67 8.55 4.03
C ASN A 68 5.00 7.83 3.93
N TYR A 69 5.30 7.28 2.76
CA TYR A 69 6.54 6.56 2.47
C TYR A 69 7.31 7.26 1.36
N PHE A 70 8.63 7.10 1.38
CA PHE A 70 9.49 7.53 0.28
C PHE A 70 9.17 6.70 -0.97
N ALA A 71 9.04 7.35 -2.12
CA ALA A 71 8.71 6.67 -3.37
C ALA A 71 9.42 7.27 -4.60
N ASP A 72 10.47 8.08 -4.40
CA ASP A 72 11.35 8.54 -5.49
C ASP A 72 12.29 7.41 -5.94
N LEU A 73 11.66 6.36 -6.48
CA LEU A 73 12.23 5.08 -6.91
C LEU A 73 11.70 4.76 -8.31
N ASP A 74 12.51 4.13 -9.18
CA ASP A 74 12.10 3.82 -10.56
C ASP A 74 10.93 2.84 -10.66
N GLY A 75 10.78 1.97 -9.66
CA GLY A 75 9.63 1.08 -9.55
C GLY A 75 9.46 0.58 -8.13
N PHE A 76 8.22 0.36 -7.73
CA PHE A 76 7.88 -0.12 -6.40
C PHE A 76 6.57 -0.91 -6.37
N GLU A 77 6.36 -1.68 -5.31
CA GLU A 77 5.11 -2.39 -5.04
C GLU A 77 4.80 -2.26 -3.55
N PHE A 78 3.52 -2.14 -3.20
CA PHE A 78 3.06 -2.25 -1.82
C PHE A 78 2.11 -3.44 -1.65
N ILE A 79 2.35 -4.21 -0.59
CA ILE A 79 1.54 -5.34 -0.14
C ILE A 79 0.94 -5.00 1.22
N PHE A 80 -0.34 -5.30 1.39
CA PHE A 80 -1.09 -5.11 2.61
C PHE A 80 -1.67 -6.45 3.06
N THR A 81 -1.33 -6.87 4.27
CA THR A 81 -1.87 -8.10 4.85
C THR A 81 -2.75 -7.75 6.04
N THR A 82 -4.05 -8.07 5.94
CA THR A 82 -5.00 -7.80 7.03
C THR A 82 -4.99 -8.93 8.06
N GLY A 83 -5.35 -8.64 9.29
CA GLY A 83 -5.70 -9.69 10.26
C GLY A 83 -6.84 -10.61 9.76
N PRO A 84 -6.98 -11.84 10.32
CA PRO A 84 -7.98 -12.81 9.89
C PRO A 84 -9.42 -12.31 9.93
N ALA A 85 -9.77 -11.48 10.92
CA ALA A 85 -11.11 -10.90 11.10
C ALA A 85 -11.33 -9.54 10.40
N ALA A 86 -10.36 -9.07 9.60
CA ALA A 86 -10.32 -7.68 9.13
C ALA A 86 -10.46 -7.49 7.61
N ALA A 87 -10.63 -8.57 6.84
CA ALA A 87 -10.57 -8.52 5.37
C ALA A 87 -11.60 -7.54 4.76
N GLU A 88 -12.87 -7.62 5.19
CA GLU A 88 -13.94 -6.74 4.68
C GLU A 88 -14.02 -5.40 5.45
N ALA A 89 -13.51 -5.39 6.69
CA ALA A 89 -13.55 -4.25 7.59
C ALA A 89 -12.49 -3.19 7.27
N VAL A 90 -11.45 -3.52 6.51
CA VAL A 90 -10.35 -2.60 6.21
C VAL A 90 -10.56 -1.92 4.86
N GLY A 91 -10.51 -0.59 4.84
CA GLY A 91 -10.42 0.20 3.62
C GLY A 91 -9.00 0.69 3.40
N ILE A 92 -8.42 0.46 2.22
CA ILE A 92 -7.08 0.95 1.86
C ILE A 92 -7.18 1.80 0.60
N SER A 93 -6.48 2.93 0.58
CA SER A 93 -6.22 3.72 -0.63
C SER A 93 -4.77 4.16 -0.66
N VAL A 94 -4.20 4.19 -1.86
CA VAL A 94 -2.78 4.48 -2.09
C VAL A 94 -2.68 5.60 -3.12
N TRP A 95 -1.91 6.63 -2.79
CA TRP A 95 -1.83 7.86 -3.57
C TRP A 95 -0.37 8.24 -3.82
N GLY A 96 0.02 8.31 -5.09
CA GLY A 96 1.31 8.85 -5.51
C GLY A 96 1.29 10.38 -5.48
N LYS A 97 2.33 10.99 -4.92
CA LYS A 97 2.47 12.44 -4.77
C LYS A 97 3.86 12.91 -5.15
N GLN A 98 3.95 14.16 -5.59
CA GLN A 98 5.23 14.85 -5.71
C GLN A 98 5.79 15.21 -4.33
N SER A 99 7.07 15.61 -4.28
CA SER A 99 7.72 16.13 -3.06
C SER A 99 7.00 17.34 -2.44
N SER A 100 6.28 18.12 -3.25
CA SER A 100 5.42 19.23 -2.79
C SER A 100 4.15 18.78 -2.07
N GLY A 101 3.84 17.48 -2.10
CA GLY A 101 2.58 16.91 -1.59
C GLY A 101 1.42 16.95 -2.59
N GLN A 102 1.64 17.50 -3.80
CA GLN A 102 0.64 17.47 -4.87
C GLN A 102 0.30 16.05 -5.27
N LEU A 103 -0.99 15.73 -5.38
CA LEU A 103 -1.47 14.44 -5.87
C LEU A 103 -1.12 14.26 -7.34
N VAL A 104 -0.59 13.09 -7.66
CA VAL A 104 -0.20 12.69 -9.02
C VAL A 104 -1.11 11.58 -9.53
N ASP A 105 -1.21 10.49 -8.76
CA ASP A 105 -1.99 9.33 -9.18
C ASP A 105 -2.64 8.61 -7.98
N ALA A 106 -3.77 7.95 -8.25
CA ALA A 106 -4.46 7.07 -7.34
C ALA A 106 -4.17 5.62 -7.74
N HIS A 107 -3.28 4.96 -7.00
CA HIS A 107 -2.88 3.61 -7.37
C HIS A 107 -3.96 2.60 -7.00
N ARG A 108 -4.20 1.66 -7.92
CA ARG A 108 -5.13 0.55 -7.69
C ARG A 108 -4.62 -0.30 -6.53
N VAL A 109 -5.55 -0.79 -5.72
CA VAL A 109 -5.31 -1.84 -4.72
C VAL A 109 -6.26 -2.98 -5.06
N ALA A 110 -5.72 -4.16 -5.31
CA ALA A 110 -6.50 -5.33 -5.67
C ALA A 110 -6.15 -6.50 -4.75
N GLU A 111 -7.10 -7.42 -4.57
CA GLU A 111 -6.80 -8.70 -3.93
C GLU A 111 -5.75 -9.44 -4.76
N HIS A 112 -4.82 -10.08 -4.06
CA HIS A 112 -3.80 -10.92 -4.69
C HIS A 112 -4.49 -11.98 -5.55
N GLU A 113 -3.99 -12.18 -6.77
CA GLU A 113 -4.56 -13.15 -7.70
C GLU A 113 -4.53 -14.54 -7.05
N ASN A 114 -5.72 -15.12 -6.87
CA ASN A 114 -5.83 -16.45 -6.32
C ASN A 114 -5.55 -17.45 -7.45
N THR A 115 -4.29 -17.86 -7.59
CA THR A 115 -3.94 -18.97 -8.48
C THR A 115 -4.41 -20.24 -7.78
N SER A 116 -5.63 -20.70 -8.09
CA SER A 116 -6.15 -21.96 -7.56
C SER A 116 -5.11 -23.08 -7.77
N GLN A 117 -4.48 -23.55 -6.69
CA GLN A 117 -3.67 -24.77 -6.69
C GLN A 117 -4.40 -25.97 -6.09
N ASP A 118 -5.73 -25.89 -5.97
CA ASP A 118 -6.54 -27.01 -5.49
C ASP A 118 -7.45 -27.50 -6.62
N ALA A 119 -6.98 -28.53 -7.33
CA ALA A 119 -7.76 -29.45 -8.14
C ALA A 119 -7.53 -30.88 -7.61
#